data_AF-A0A384JW95-F1
#
_entry.id   AF-A0A384JW95-F1
#
_cell.length_a   1.000
_cell.length_b   1.000
_cell.length_c   1.000
_cell.angle_alpha   90.00
_cell.angle_beta   90.00
_cell.angle_gamma   90.00
#
_symmetry.space_group_name_H-M   'P 1'
#
loop_
_entity.id
_entity.type
_entity.pdbx_description
1 polymer ?
#
loop_
_entity_poly.entity_id
_entity_poly.type
_entity_poly.pdbx_seq_one_letter_code
_entity_poly.pdbx_strand_id
1 'polypeptide(L)'
;MPPTLYISRHAKAEHNIKHRFHIPDPILTPRGHTECRNLRKTFPHHNKIDLILSLPRRRAIQITLFAFSNTLAQLEDPYLLVPNAQEVIAKPCDTGVSIYVLRAVEIPEIFKEEGLSFGTEKIGFGLVKDEWNSKVGIIFLLPFENQNLGKTSEGFYKFKMV
;
A
#
# COMPACT_ATOMS: atom_id res chain seq x y z
N MET A 1 20.07 -2.34 18.08
CA MET A 1 18.80 -1.62 18.34
C MET A 1 17.65 -2.52 17.92
N PRO A 2 16.50 -2.55 18.62
CA PRO A 2 15.34 -3.29 18.16
C PRO A 2 14.79 -2.71 16.84
N PRO A 3 14.22 -3.53 15.95
CA PRO A 3 13.62 -3.05 14.71
C PRO A 3 12.47 -2.08 15.01
N THR A 4 12.34 -1.02 14.21
CA THR A 4 11.24 -0.06 14.31
C THR A 4 10.25 -0.27 13.17
N LEU A 5 8.98 -0.45 13.50
CA LEU A 5 7.90 -0.60 12.51
C LEU A 5 7.13 0.72 12.38
N TYR A 6 7.07 1.24 11.15
CA TYR A 6 6.21 2.36 10.78
C TYR A 6 5.03 1.85 9.97
N ILE A 7 3.80 2.21 10.36
CA ILE A 7 2.57 1.81 9.67
C ILE A 7 1.87 3.06 9.17
N SER A 8 1.58 3.11 7.86
CA SER A 8 0.82 4.17 7.22
C SER A 8 -0.48 3.63 6.64
N ARG A 9 -1.59 4.34 6.85
CA ARG A 9 -2.88 4.02 6.23
C ARG A 9 -2.90 4.56 4.79
N HIS A 10 -3.68 3.91 3.93
CA HIS A 10 -3.86 4.41 2.58
C HIS A 10 -4.45 5.84 2.51
N ALA A 11 -4.00 6.66 1.55
CA ALA A 11 -4.53 7.97 1.20
C ALA A 11 -5.88 7.86 0.47
N LYS A 12 -6.52 9.00 0.20
CA LYS A 12 -7.85 9.04 -0.42
C LYS A 12 -7.86 8.47 -1.85
N ALA A 13 -8.54 7.35 -2.01
CA ALA A 13 -8.79 6.65 -3.27
C ALA A 13 -10.23 6.90 -3.79
N GLU A 14 -10.50 6.52 -5.04
CA GLU A 14 -11.79 6.80 -5.70
C GLU A 14 -13.00 6.24 -4.95
N HIS A 15 -12.89 5.04 -4.36
CA HIS A 15 -13.96 4.44 -3.58
C HIS A 15 -14.33 5.25 -2.33
N ASN A 16 -13.43 6.09 -1.81
CA ASN A 16 -13.72 6.98 -0.69
C ASN A 16 -14.61 8.16 -1.10
N ILE A 17 -14.78 8.43 -2.40
CA ILE A 17 -15.73 9.43 -2.90
C ILE A 17 -17.12 8.79 -2.91
N LYS A 18 -18.05 9.32 -2.11
CA LYS A 18 -19.46 8.87 -2.06
C LYS A 18 -19.61 7.35 -1.85
N HIS A 19 -18.67 6.72 -1.14
CA HIS A 19 -18.71 5.28 -0.82
C HIS A 19 -18.88 4.36 -2.05
N ARG A 20 -18.17 4.67 -3.13
CA ARG A 20 -18.17 3.88 -4.38
C ARG A 20 -17.39 2.57 -4.24
N PHE A 21 -17.84 1.71 -3.33
CA PHE A 21 -17.21 0.42 -3.04
C PHE A 21 -17.30 -0.59 -4.20
N HIS A 22 -18.10 -0.29 -5.22
CA HIS A 22 -18.24 -1.09 -6.43
C HIS A 22 -17.06 -0.91 -7.41
N ILE A 23 -16.24 0.14 -7.26
CA ILE A 23 -15.08 0.37 -8.13
C ILE A 23 -14.01 -0.68 -7.80
N PRO A 24 -13.58 -1.52 -8.76
CA PRO A 24 -12.53 -2.52 -8.53
C PRO A 24 -11.15 -1.88 -8.34
N ASP A 25 -10.40 -2.37 -7.35
CA ASP A 25 -9.02 -1.96 -7.03
C ASP A 25 -8.72 -0.46 -7.26
N PRO A 26 -9.49 0.49 -6.70
CA PRO A 26 -9.47 1.90 -7.07
C PRO A 26 -8.09 2.55 -6.89
N ILE A 27 -7.76 3.46 -7.80
CA ILE A 27 -6.56 4.32 -7.72
C ILE A 27 -6.76 5.50 -6.75
N LEU A 28 -5.67 6.21 -6.47
CA LEU A 28 -5.71 7.46 -5.71
C LEU A 28 -6.44 8.57 -6.47
N THR A 29 -7.08 9.43 -5.70
CA THR A 29 -7.64 10.69 -6.22
C THR A 29 -6.55 11.77 -6.26
N PRO A 30 -6.71 12.90 -7.00
CA PRO A 30 -5.75 14.02 -6.96
C PRO A 30 -5.46 14.52 -5.53
N ARG A 31 -6.46 14.47 -4.65
CA ARG A 31 -6.28 14.73 -3.22
C ARG A 31 -5.39 13.66 -2.55
N GLY A 32 -5.60 12.39 -2.86
CA GLY A 32 -4.74 11.29 -2.40
C GLY A 32 -3.28 11.45 -2.82
N HIS A 33 -3.00 11.88 -4.06
CA HIS A 33 -1.62 12.22 -4.47
C HIS A 33 -1.04 13.35 -3.61
N THR A 34 -1.85 14.36 -3.28
CA THR A 34 -1.41 15.48 -2.42
C THR A 34 -1.14 15.02 -1.00
N GLU A 35 -1.96 14.12 -0.45
CA GLU A 35 -1.73 13.47 0.85
C GLU A 35 -0.40 12.67 0.84
N CYS A 36 -0.07 11.97 -0.25
CA CYS A 36 1.21 11.27 -0.40
C CYS A 36 2.41 12.23 -0.47
N ARG A 37 2.29 13.33 -1.21
CA ARG A 37 3.35 14.36 -1.28
C ARG A 37 3.58 15.03 0.07
N ASN A 38 2.52 15.24 0.84
CA ASN A 38 2.64 15.76 2.20
C ASN A 38 3.33 14.74 3.11
N LEU A 39 2.96 13.46 3.01
CA LEU A 39 3.62 12.37 3.75
C LEU A 39 5.13 12.31 3.47
N ARG A 40 5.53 12.42 2.19
CA ARG A 40 6.94 12.49 1.77
C ARG A 40 7.70 13.64 2.42
N LYS A 41 7.03 14.78 2.64
CA LYS A 41 7.66 15.97 3.23
C LYS A 41 7.73 15.91 4.74
N THR A 42 6.71 15.33 5.38
CA THR A 42 6.55 15.40 6.84
C THR A 42 7.11 14.19 7.57
N PHE A 43 7.29 13.05 6.91
CA PHE A 43 7.84 11.85 7.54
C PHE A 43 9.35 11.99 7.78
N PRO A 44 9.84 12.07 9.03
CA PRO A 44 11.21 12.48 9.33
C PRO A 44 12.22 11.32 9.29
N HIS A 45 11.79 10.10 8.93
CA HIS A 45 12.60 8.89 9.07
C HIS A 45 12.86 8.19 7.73
N HIS A 46 12.76 8.93 6.61
CA HIS A 46 13.03 8.39 5.28
C HIS A 46 14.40 7.71 5.14
N ASN A 47 15.41 8.20 5.87
CA ASN A 47 16.78 7.68 5.88
C ASN A 47 17.03 6.54 6.87
N LYS A 48 15.98 6.10 7.59
CA LYS A 48 16.04 4.98 8.56
C LYS A 48 15.21 3.78 8.10
N ILE A 49 14.67 3.83 6.90
CA ILE A 49 13.89 2.73 6.33
C ILE A 49 14.87 1.82 5.60
N ASP A 50 14.91 0.56 6.01
CA ASP A 50 15.67 -0.49 5.32
C ASP A 50 14.79 -1.32 4.37
N LEU A 51 13.48 -1.35 4.60
CA LEU A 51 12.51 -2.16 3.86
C LEU A 51 11.13 -1.51 3.88
N ILE A 52 10.45 -1.52 2.73
CA ILE A 52 9.06 -1.10 2.59
C ILE A 52 8.20 -2.30 2.22
N LEU A 53 7.07 -2.45 2.91
CA LEU A 53 6.09 -3.49 2.65
C LEU A 53 4.75 -2.84 2.32
N SER A 54 4.03 -3.37 1.35
CA SER A 54 2.64 -2.98 1.12
C SER A 54 1.82 -4.16 0.60
N LEU A 55 0.50 -4.02 0.67
CA LEU A 55 -0.42 -4.96 0.03
C LEU A 55 -0.41 -4.77 -1.51
N PRO A 56 -0.58 -5.85 -2.30
CA PRO A 56 -0.52 -5.80 -3.76
C PRO A 56 -1.75 -5.12 -4.41
N ARG A 57 -1.96 -3.82 -4.15
CA ARG A 57 -3.07 -3.02 -4.71
C ARG A 57 -2.60 -1.72 -5.29
N ARG A 58 -3.32 -1.24 -6.31
CA ARG A 58 -2.98 -0.01 -7.02
C ARG A 58 -2.82 1.18 -6.09
N ARG A 59 -3.82 1.47 -5.25
CA ARG A 59 -3.71 2.56 -4.26
C ARG A 59 -2.56 2.39 -3.27
N ALA A 60 -2.27 1.18 -2.80
CA ALA A 60 -1.20 0.96 -1.82
C ALA A 60 0.17 1.13 -2.47
N ILE A 61 0.32 0.60 -3.69
CA ILE A 61 1.50 0.78 -4.53
C ILE A 61 1.72 2.26 -4.85
N GLN A 62 0.68 2.98 -5.29
CA GLN A 62 0.74 4.42 -5.54
C GLN A 62 1.24 5.17 -4.30
N ILE A 63 0.72 4.88 -3.10
CA ILE A 63 1.20 5.56 -1.89
C ILE A 63 2.65 5.25 -1.60
N THR A 64 3.06 3.99 -1.70
CA THR A 64 4.46 3.61 -1.48
C THR A 64 5.37 4.37 -2.44
N LEU A 65 5.05 4.36 -3.73
CA LEU A 65 5.83 5.05 -4.74
C LEU A 65 5.81 6.57 -4.54
N PHE A 66 4.67 7.16 -4.19
CA PHE A 66 4.51 8.62 -4.15
C PHE A 66 4.94 9.21 -2.81
N ALA A 67 4.86 8.48 -1.71
CA ALA A 67 5.31 8.97 -0.42
C ALA A 67 6.78 8.62 -0.16
N PHE A 68 7.29 7.54 -0.74
CA PHE A 68 8.63 7.02 -0.40
C PHE A 68 9.58 6.90 -1.60
N SER A 69 9.30 7.55 -2.74
CA SER A 69 10.18 7.50 -3.93
C SER A 69 11.65 7.74 -3.61
N ASN A 70 11.96 8.74 -2.78
CA ASN A 70 13.34 9.11 -2.46
C ASN A 70 14.03 8.02 -1.62
N THR A 71 13.28 7.40 -0.71
CA THR A 71 13.75 6.25 0.07
C THR A 71 13.99 5.05 -0.85
N LEU A 72 13.02 4.73 -1.71
CA LEU A 72 13.10 3.59 -2.64
C LEU A 72 14.26 3.71 -3.62
N ALA A 73 14.58 4.93 -4.07
CA ALA A 73 15.70 5.19 -4.96
C ALA A 73 17.07 4.89 -4.33
N GLN A 74 17.17 4.96 -3.00
CA GLN A 74 18.42 4.73 -2.25
C GLN A 74 18.59 3.28 -1.81
N LEU A 75 17.50 2.51 -1.75
CA LEU A 75 17.51 1.12 -1.29
C LEU A 75 17.91 0.16 -2.41
N GLU A 76 18.68 -0.87 -2.08
CA GLU A 76 19.04 -1.94 -3.02
C GLU A 76 17.84 -2.85 -3.29
N ASP A 77 17.25 -3.42 -2.23
CA ASP A 77 16.06 -4.30 -2.24
C ASP A 77 14.88 -3.66 -1.49
N PRO A 78 14.12 -2.74 -2.11
CA PRO A 78 13.38 -1.75 -1.32
C PRO A 78 11.99 -2.17 -0.88
N TYR A 79 11.30 -2.94 -1.73
CA TYR A 79 9.84 -2.95 -1.69
C TYR A 79 9.26 -4.32 -2.02
N LEU A 80 8.62 -4.94 -1.02
CA LEU A 80 7.94 -6.23 -1.18
C LEU A 80 6.43 -6.08 -1.10
N LEU A 81 5.74 -6.79 -1.98
CA LEU A 81 4.28 -6.93 -1.94
C LEU A 81 3.89 -8.11 -1.04
N VAL A 82 3.04 -7.85 -0.04
CA VAL A 82 2.62 -8.81 0.99
C VAL A 82 1.11 -9.02 0.91
N PRO A 83 0.62 -10.09 0.25
CA PRO A 83 -0.82 -10.33 0.09
C PRO A 83 -1.60 -10.41 1.40
N ASN A 84 -0.97 -10.93 2.45
CA ASN A 84 -1.59 -11.08 3.77
C ASN A 84 -1.88 -9.75 4.47
N ALA A 85 -1.39 -8.63 3.95
CA ALA A 85 -1.69 -7.29 4.47
C ALA A 85 -2.95 -6.66 3.82
N GLN A 86 -3.69 -7.38 2.97
CA GLN A 86 -4.87 -6.87 2.27
C GLN A 86 -6.06 -6.55 3.20
N GLU A 87 -6.96 -5.64 2.78
CA GLU A 87 -8.22 -5.45 3.51
C GLU A 87 -9.05 -6.73 3.55
N VAL A 88 -9.74 -6.96 4.66
CA VAL A 88 -10.42 -8.24 4.95
C VAL A 88 -11.75 -8.38 4.19
N ILE A 89 -12.39 -7.27 3.82
CA ILE A 89 -13.72 -7.28 3.23
C ILE A 89 -13.65 -7.73 1.76
N ALA A 90 -14.58 -8.58 1.33
CA ALA A 90 -14.70 -9.04 -0.06
C ALA A 90 -15.54 -8.09 -0.94
N LYS A 91 -15.30 -6.77 -0.84
CA LYS A 91 -15.92 -5.77 -1.73
C LYS A 91 -15.08 -5.58 -2.99
N PRO A 92 -15.64 -5.14 -4.13
CA PRO A 92 -14.86 -4.87 -5.34
C PRO A 92 -13.69 -3.90 -5.11
N CYS A 93 -13.86 -2.85 -4.31
CA CYS A 93 -12.75 -1.93 -3.98
C CYS A 93 -11.62 -2.58 -3.17
N ASP A 94 -11.97 -3.61 -2.42
CA ASP A 94 -11.08 -4.43 -1.63
C ASP A 94 -10.74 -5.72 -2.39
N THR A 95 -11.14 -5.83 -3.67
CA THR A 95 -10.88 -6.75 -4.81
C THR A 95 -9.65 -6.48 -5.67
N GLY A 96 -8.58 -7.30 -5.67
CA GLY A 96 -7.33 -6.99 -6.37
C GLY A 96 -7.34 -7.56 -7.77
N VAL A 97 -6.45 -7.10 -8.64
CA VAL A 97 -6.24 -7.74 -9.93
C VAL A 97 -5.29 -8.94 -9.81
N SER A 98 -5.25 -9.81 -10.83
CA SER A 98 -4.30 -10.92 -10.84
C SER A 98 -2.86 -10.42 -10.86
N ILE A 99 -1.91 -11.23 -10.38
CA ILE A 99 -0.47 -10.88 -10.40
C ILE A 99 0.02 -10.54 -11.82
N TYR A 100 -0.49 -11.24 -12.84
CA TYR A 100 -0.14 -10.98 -14.23
C TYR A 100 -0.56 -9.59 -14.69
N VAL A 101 -1.80 -9.19 -14.40
CA VAL A 101 -2.32 -7.85 -14.73
C VAL A 101 -1.61 -6.78 -13.91
N LEU A 102 -1.40 -7.03 -12.62
CA LEU A 102 -0.71 -6.10 -11.72
C LEU A 102 0.70 -5.78 -12.23
N ARG A 103 1.46 -6.82 -12.62
CA ARG A 103 2.85 -6.70 -13.06
C ARG A 103 2.99 -6.15 -14.47
N ALA A 104 2.14 -6.61 -15.40
CA ALA A 104 2.29 -6.27 -16.82
C ALA A 104 1.61 -4.97 -17.23
N VAL A 105 0.58 -4.53 -16.49
CA VAL A 105 -0.26 -3.38 -16.85
C VAL A 105 -0.23 -2.31 -15.78
N GLU A 106 -0.73 -2.62 -14.58
CA GLU A 106 -1.04 -1.59 -13.59
C GLU A 106 0.22 -0.92 -13.02
N ILE A 107 1.25 -1.69 -12.68
CA ILE A 107 2.50 -1.13 -12.15
C ILE A 107 3.23 -0.26 -13.20
N PRO A 108 3.43 -0.72 -14.45
CA PRO A 108 3.99 0.13 -15.50
C PRO A 108 3.23 1.45 -15.71
N GLU A 109 1.89 1.44 -15.68
CA GLU A 109 1.09 2.67 -15.79
C GLU A 109 1.31 3.61 -14.60
N ILE A 110 1.32 3.09 -13.36
CA ILE A 110 1.61 3.89 -12.16
C ILE A 110 3.00 4.55 -12.23
N PHE A 111 4.01 3.85 -12.79
CA PHE A 111 5.35 4.42 -12.95
C PHE A 111 5.40 5.57 -13.96
N LYS A 112 4.62 5.50 -15.04
CA LYS A 112 4.53 6.57 -16.04
C LYS A 112 3.95 7.86 -15.46
N GLU A 113 3.02 7.76 -14.52
CA GLU A 113 2.35 8.91 -13.91
C GLU A 113 3.30 9.82 -13.10
N GLU A 114 4.32 9.26 -12.44
CA GLU A 114 5.17 10.03 -11.51
C GLU A 114 6.56 10.38 -12.03
N GLY A 115 7.05 9.72 -13.07
CA GLY A 115 8.42 9.93 -13.54
C GLY A 115 9.47 9.52 -12.50
N LEU A 116 9.37 8.31 -11.97
CA LEU A 116 10.29 7.78 -10.97
C LEU A 116 11.70 7.57 -11.54
N SER A 117 12.73 7.77 -10.71
CA SER A 117 14.14 7.63 -11.10
C SER A 117 14.64 6.18 -11.14
N PHE A 118 13.77 5.21 -10.85
CA PHE A 118 14.04 3.78 -10.80
C PHE A 118 12.92 3.04 -11.53
N GLY A 119 13.17 1.80 -11.94
CA GLY A 119 12.18 1.00 -12.68
C GLY A 119 11.40 0.05 -11.78
N THR A 120 10.57 -0.76 -12.43
CA THR A 120 9.66 -1.70 -11.77
C THR A 120 10.40 -2.88 -11.12
N GLU A 121 11.68 -3.08 -11.42
CA GLU A 121 12.55 -4.09 -10.82
C GLU A 121 12.68 -3.94 -9.29
N LYS A 122 12.43 -2.73 -8.77
CA LYS A 122 12.44 -2.44 -7.34
C LYS A 122 11.26 -3.07 -6.59
N ILE A 123 10.25 -3.60 -7.29
CA ILE A 123 9.07 -4.24 -6.70
C ILE A 123 9.26 -5.76 -6.66
N GLY A 124 9.41 -6.31 -5.46
CA GLY A 124 9.48 -7.73 -5.22
C GLY A 124 8.10 -8.39 -5.13
N PHE A 125 7.88 -9.39 -5.99
CA PHE A 125 6.64 -10.18 -6.04
C PHE A 125 6.74 -11.55 -5.38
N GLY A 126 7.87 -11.89 -4.73
CA GLY A 126 8.16 -13.25 -4.26
C GLY A 126 7.11 -13.85 -3.31
N LEU A 127 6.31 -13.02 -2.63
CA LEU A 127 5.23 -13.45 -1.73
C LEU A 127 3.84 -13.45 -2.40
N VAL A 128 3.71 -12.87 -3.59
CA VAL A 128 2.45 -12.80 -4.33
C VAL A 128 2.32 -14.07 -5.16
N LYS A 129 1.45 -14.96 -4.72
CA LYS A 129 1.13 -16.21 -5.43
C LYS A 129 -0.03 -16.01 -6.39
N ASP A 130 -0.27 -16.99 -7.24
CA ASP A 130 -1.51 -17.08 -7.99
C ASP A 130 -2.71 -17.08 -7.01
N GLU A 131 -3.82 -16.47 -7.44
CA GLU A 131 -5.05 -16.37 -6.66
C GLU A 131 -4.95 -15.66 -5.29
N TRP A 132 -3.88 -14.87 -5.06
CA TRP A 132 -3.72 -14.07 -3.83
C TRP A 132 -4.93 -13.16 -3.52
N ASN A 133 -5.67 -12.77 -4.55
CA ASN A 133 -6.82 -11.88 -4.54
C ASN A 133 -8.17 -12.62 -4.38
N SER A 134 -8.18 -13.95 -4.20
CA SER A 134 -9.40 -14.78 -4.13
C SER A 134 -10.29 -14.50 -2.90
N LYS A 135 -9.77 -13.83 -1.87
CA LYS A 135 -10.46 -13.60 -0.58
C LYS A 135 -10.86 -14.88 0.15
N VAL A 136 -10.12 -15.97 -0.06
CA VAL A 136 -10.31 -17.24 0.65
C VAL A 136 -9.11 -17.49 1.58
N GLY A 137 -9.35 -18.04 2.79
CA GLY A 137 -8.30 -18.46 3.74
C GLY A 137 -8.40 -17.89 5.15
N ILE A 138 -7.40 -18.16 6.00
CA ILE A 138 -7.39 -17.87 7.46
C ILE A 138 -7.74 -16.42 7.80
N ILE A 139 -7.27 -15.44 7.02
CA ILE A 139 -7.55 -14.02 7.26
C ILE A 139 -9.03 -13.67 7.02
N PHE A 140 -9.71 -14.43 6.16
CA PHE A 140 -11.13 -14.24 5.82
C PHE A 140 -12.08 -15.08 6.70
N LEU A 141 -11.57 -16.10 7.39
CA LEU A 141 -12.37 -17.00 8.23
C LEU A 141 -12.60 -16.48 9.66
N LEU A 142 -11.99 -15.36 10.06
CA LEU A 142 -12.20 -14.77 11.38
C LEU A 142 -13.29 -13.70 11.33
N PRO A 143 -14.40 -13.85 12.07
CA PRO A 143 -15.42 -12.80 12.17
C PRO A 143 -14.80 -11.55 12.83
N PHE A 144 -14.84 -10.43 12.12
CA PHE A 144 -14.30 -9.16 12.59
C PHE A 144 -15.34 -8.50 13.52
N GLU A 145 -15.30 -8.81 14.81
CA GLU A 145 -16.10 -8.07 15.82
C GLU A 145 -15.48 -6.69 16.10
N ASN A 146 -16.37 -5.69 16.19
CA ASN A 146 -16.10 -4.26 16.32
C ASN A 146 -14.95 -3.92 17.28
N GLN A 147 -13.91 -3.26 16.77
CA GLN A 147 -13.01 -2.45 17.60
C GLN A 147 -12.99 -1.00 17.14
N ASN A 148 -13.61 -0.14 17.96
CA ASN A 148 -13.46 1.31 17.92
C ASN A 148 -12.00 1.67 18.23
N LEU A 149 -11.19 1.86 17.20
CA LEU A 149 -9.85 2.43 17.34
C LEU A 149 -9.95 3.96 17.22
N GLY A 150 -9.65 4.65 18.32
CA GLY A 150 -9.63 6.10 18.42
C GLY A 150 -8.64 6.73 17.44
N LYS A 151 -9.10 7.72 16.68
CA LYS A 151 -8.26 8.52 15.78
C LYS A 151 -7.41 9.51 16.58
N THR A 152 -6.10 9.49 16.39
CA THR A 152 -5.23 10.64 16.69
C THR A 152 -5.01 11.45 15.40
N SER A 153 -4.73 12.75 15.56
CA SER A 153 -4.65 13.74 14.46
C SER A 153 -3.45 13.59 13.53
N GLU A 154 -2.56 12.61 13.75
CA GLU A 154 -1.24 12.55 13.09
C GLU A 154 -0.99 11.30 12.24
N GLY A 155 -1.98 10.41 12.08
CA GLY A 155 -1.96 9.39 11.01
C GLY A 155 -0.92 8.26 11.12
N PHE A 156 -0.16 8.17 12.22
CA PHE A 156 0.80 7.08 12.47
C PHE A 156 0.57 6.40 13.82
N TYR A 157 0.67 5.07 13.84
CA TYR A 157 0.71 4.27 15.05
C TYR A 157 2.13 3.73 15.25
N LYS A 158 2.72 3.96 16.43
CA LYS A 158 4.04 3.44 16.79
C LYS A 158 3.87 2.27 17.74
N PHE A 159 4.27 1.08 17.32
CA PHE A 159 4.29 -0.11 18.16
C PHE A 159 5.72 -0.45 18.56
N LYS A 160 5.93 -0.76 19.84
CA LYS A 160 7.18 -1.32 20.35
C LYS A 160 6.94 -2.83 20.52
N MET A 161 7.57 -3.66 19.70
CA MET A 161 7.60 -5.10 19.97
C MET A 161 8.48 -5.35 21.20
N VAL A 162 7.94 -6.11 22.15
CA VAL A 162 8.65 -6.65 23.33
C VAL A 162 9.31 -7.96 22.93
#